data_AF-A0A960PZQ3-F1
#
_entry.id   AF-A0A960PZQ3-F1
#
_cell.length_a   1.000
_cell.length_b   1.000
_cell.length_c   1.000
_cell.angle_alpha   90.00
_cell.angle_beta   90.00
_cell.angle_gamma   90.00
#
_symmetry.space_group_name_H-M   'P 1'
#
loop_
_entity.id
_entity.type
_entity.pdbx_description
1 polymer ?
#
loop_
_entity_poly.entity_id
_entity_poly.type
_entity_poly.pdbx_seq_one_letter_code
_entity_poly.pdbx_strand_id
1 'polypeptide(L)'
;MKLNMLVLGAVCGFGLVSCGGGDKPAATTTTTEAPAMAKESAPVVDVAAAQKVMAEKLCLTCHTLDGTTEINGAPALGPTLKGVFGSQTTVIANGQEITKTVDEAYLRKSINEPMAEIKKDFQPVMAPLPMTAEELDLVISYVKTLK
;
A
#
# COMPACT_ATOMS: atom_id res chain seq x y z
N MET A 1 20.41 38.13 28.02
CA MET A 1 20.93 37.78 29.37
C MET A 1 21.53 36.37 29.32
N LYS A 2 22.51 36.04 30.18
CA LYS A 2 22.92 34.66 30.47
C LYS A 2 22.48 34.34 31.90
N LEU A 3 21.89 33.17 32.15
CA LEU A 3 21.54 32.69 33.49
C LEU A 3 22.23 31.35 33.73
N ASN A 4 22.79 31.14 34.93
CA ASN A 4 23.74 30.06 35.19
C ASN A 4 23.66 29.57 36.65
N MET A 5 22.86 28.53 36.89
CA MET A 5 22.93 27.64 38.07
C MET A 5 22.67 26.22 37.53
N LEU A 6 23.51 25.20 37.72
CA LEU A 6 24.36 24.78 38.84
C LEU A 6 23.57 24.30 40.06
N VAL A 7 23.35 22.98 40.12
CA VAL A 7 23.18 22.21 41.35
C VAL A 7 24.04 20.94 41.21
N LEU A 8 24.88 20.67 42.22
CA LEU A 8 25.64 19.41 42.34
C LEU A 8 24.83 18.41 43.17
N GLY A 9 24.92 17.12 42.84
CA GLY A 9 24.43 16.01 43.66
C GLY A 9 25.33 14.79 43.43
N ALA A 10 25.83 14.16 44.50
CA ALA A 10 27.05 13.36 44.42
C ALA A 10 27.02 12.02 45.18
N VAL A 11 27.28 10.94 44.43
CA VAL A 11 28.06 9.75 44.83
C VAL A 11 27.43 8.79 45.87
N CYS A 12 28.04 7.60 45.98
CA CYS A 12 27.75 6.46 46.87
C CYS A 12 26.62 5.51 46.42
N GLY A 13 26.86 4.20 46.27
CA GLY A 13 28.15 3.48 46.46
C GLY A 13 28.16 2.04 45.95
N PHE A 14 29.36 1.44 45.93
CA PHE A 14 29.57 0.03 45.58
C PHE A 14 29.17 -0.91 46.73
N GLY A 15 28.64 -2.08 46.38
CA GLY A 15 28.42 -3.21 47.32
C GLY A 15 28.62 -4.54 46.61
N LEU A 16 29.68 -5.27 46.96
CA LEU A 16 30.02 -6.58 46.41
C LEU A 16 29.62 -7.70 47.39
N VAL A 17 29.01 -8.77 46.87
CA VAL A 17 28.99 -10.10 47.52
C VAL A 17 29.00 -11.18 46.43
N SER A 18 29.56 -12.36 46.72
CA SER A 18 29.88 -13.40 45.73
C SER A 18 29.78 -14.82 46.32
N CYS A 19 29.91 -15.84 45.46
CA CYS A 19 29.83 -17.29 45.71
C CYS A 19 28.41 -17.85 46.04
N GLY A 20 28.02 -19.07 45.63
CA GLY A 20 28.63 -20.06 44.70
C GLY A 20 28.39 -21.53 45.12
N GLY A 21 28.21 -22.53 44.25
CA GLY A 21 28.06 -22.51 42.78
C GLY A 21 28.19 -23.89 42.09
N GLY A 22 27.06 -24.58 41.83
CA GLY A 22 26.90 -25.90 41.16
C GLY A 22 25.42 -26.29 41.18
N ASP A 23 24.84 -27.15 40.32
CA ASP A 23 25.34 -28.04 39.25
C ASP A 23 24.38 -27.96 38.04
N LYS A 24 24.82 -27.84 36.76
CA LYS A 24 25.43 -28.83 35.82
C LYS A 24 24.38 -29.66 34.99
N PRO A 25 24.72 -30.22 33.80
CA PRO A 25 24.09 -29.68 32.58
C PRO A 25 23.62 -30.68 31.50
N ALA A 26 22.91 -30.15 30.50
CA ALA A 26 22.70 -30.69 29.16
C ALA A 26 22.53 -29.47 28.20
N ALA A 27 23.18 -29.25 27.05
CA ALA A 27 23.82 -30.13 26.04
C ALA A 27 22.79 -31.08 25.37
N THR A 28 22.53 -31.09 24.06
CA THR A 28 23.10 -30.44 22.85
C THR A 28 21.99 -30.47 21.76
N THR A 29 21.94 -29.77 20.60
CA THR A 29 22.93 -29.11 19.72
C THR A 29 22.23 -28.06 18.83
N THR A 30 22.95 -27.05 18.33
CA THR A 30 22.49 -26.22 17.18
C THR A 30 22.59 -27.01 15.87
N THR A 31 21.53 -27.05 15.05
CA THR A 31 21.59 -27.28 13.58
C THR A 31 20.28 -26.83 12.93
N THR A 32 20.39 -26.16 11.78
CA THR A 32 19.52 -26.12 10.57
C THR A 32 18.13 -26.79 10.71
N GLU A 33 17.02 -26.15 10.33
CA GLU A 33 16.76 -25.81 8.92
C GLU A 33 15.71 -24.70 8.66
N ALA A 34 16.00 -23.91 7.64
CA ALA A 34 15.03 -23.30 6.73
C ALA A 34 15.50 -23.67 5.30
N PRO A 35 14.62 -23.80 4.27
CA PRO A 35 13.33 -23.13 4.18
C PRO A 35 12.12 -24.01 3.80
N ALA A 36 10.94 -23.59 4.26
CA ALA A 36 9.69 -23.84 3.55
C ALA A 36 9.11 -22.48 3.11
N MET A 37 9.08 -22.22 1.80
CA MET A 37 8.43 -21.01 1.28
C MET A 37 6.92 -21.12 1.52
N ALA A 38 6.39 -20.35 2.47
CA ALA A 38 4.97 -20.04 2.50
C ALA A 38 4.63 -19.28 1.22
N LYS A 39 4.08 -20.01 0.24
CA LYS A 39 3.61 -19.44 -1.02
C LYS A 39 2.46 -18.49 -0.70
N GLU A 40 2.74 -17.20 -0.71
CA GLU A 40 1.76 -16.13 -0.48
C GLU A 40 0.55 -16.36 -1.38
N SER A 41 -0.50 -16.90 -0.77
CA SER A 41 -1.68 -17.38 -1.46
C SER A 41 -2.64 -16.22 -1.52
N ALA A 42 -2.44 -15.39 -2.55
CA ALA A 42 -3.24 -14.19 -2.78
C ALA A 42 -4.73 -14.48 -2.55
N PRO A 43 -5.43 -13.64 -1.77
CA PRO A 43 -6.80 -13.91 -1.35
C PRO A 43 -7.69 -14.18 -2.57
N VAL A 44 -8.63 -15.11 -2.43
CA VAL A 44 -9.54 -15.50 -3.51
C VAL A 44 -10.50 -14.35 -3.79
N VAL A 45 -10.13 -13.50 -4.74
CA VAL A 45 -10.95 -12.37 -5.19
C VAL A 45 -12.09 -12.90 -6.06
N ASP A 46 -13.33 -12.53 -5.73
CA ASP A 46 -14.46 -12.73 -6.63
C ASP A 46 -14.36 -11.72 -7.79
N VAL A 47 -13.69 -12.15 -8.85
CA VAL A 47 -13.51 -11.38 -10.09
C VAL A 47 -14.85 -11.02 -10.73
N ALA A 48 -15.86 -11.90 -10.65
CA ALA A 48 -17.16 -11.66 -11.28
C ALA A 48 -17.95 -10.58 -10.53
N ALA A 49 -17.97 -10.64 -9.20
CA ALA A 49 -18.57 -9.60 -8.37
C ALA A 49 -17.81 -8.26 -8.50
N ALA A 50 -16.47 -8.29 -8.55
CA ALA A 50 -15.67 -7.07 -8.75
C ALA A 50 -15.92 -6.41 -10.12
N GLN A 51 -15.91 -7.19 -11.20
CA GLN A 51 -16.23 -6.69 -12.54
C GLN A 51 -17.67 -6.16 -12.63
N LYS A 52 -18.64 -6.81 -11.95
CA LYS A 52 -20.02 -6.33 -11.85
C LYS A 52 -20.07 -4.93 -11.20
N VAL A 53 -19.43 -4.74 -10.04
CA VAL A 53 -19.35 -3.43 -9.38
C VAL A 53 -18.68 -2.40 -10.30
N MET A 54 -17.56 -2.74 -10.95
CA MET A 54 -16.90 -1.82 -11.90
C MET A 54 -17.79 -1.44 -13.10
N ALA A 55 -18.69 -2.32 -13.55
CA ALA A 55 -19.66 -2.00 -14.59
C ALA A 55 -20.80 -1.11 -14.07
N GLU A 56 -21.37 -1.44 -12.91
CA GLU A 56 -22.47 -0.69 -12.27
C GLU A 56 -22.03 0.72 -11.82
N LYS A 57 -20.76 0.90 -11.47
CA LYS A 57 -20.13 2.20 -11.15
C LYS A 57 -19.49 2.87 -12.37
N LEU A 58 -19.74 2.37 -13.58
CA LEU A 58 -19.28 2.90 -14.88
C LEU A 58 -17.75 2.99 -15.06
N CYS A 59 -16.93 2.38 -14.20
CA CYS A 59 -15.46 2.44 -14.33
C CYS A 59 -14.98 1.95 -15.70
N LEU A 60 -15.64 0.92 -16.24
CA LEU A 60 -15.33 0.30 -17.53
C LEU A 60 -15.71 1.15 -18.75
N THR A 61 -16.36 2.31 -18.59
CA THR A 61 -16.60 3.25 -19.70
C THR A 61 -15.38 4.13 -19.99
N CYS A 62 -14.48 4.27 -19.01
CA CYS A 62 -13.29 5.13 -19.11
C CYS A 62 -11.97 4.35 -18.98
N HIS A 63 -11.96 3.20 -18.27
CA HIS A 63 -10.76 2.42 -17.97
C HIS A 63 -10.80 1.03 -18.61
N THR A 64 -9.71 0.67 -19.29
CA THR A 64 -9.50 -0.68 -19.85
C THR A 64 -8.84 -1.61 -18.81
N LEU A 65 -9.02 -2.92 -18.95
CA LEU A 65 -8.48 -3.94 -18.02
C LEU A 65 -7.38 -4.83 -18.64
N ASP A 66 -7.17 -4.72 -19.95
CA ASP A 66 -6.35 -5.63 -20.77
C ASP A 66 -5.04 -5.01 -21.28
N GLY A 67 -4.85 -3.70 -21.06
CA GLY A 67 -3.71 -2.91 -21.51
C GLY A 67 -3.98 -2.06 -22.75
N THR A 68 -5.17 -2.13 -23.35
CA THR A 68 -5.54 -1.28 -24.50
C THR A 68 -5.69 0.19 -24.10
N THR A 69 -5.49 1.09 -25.06
CA THR A 69 -5.61 2.55 -24.88
C THR A 69 -6.89 3.12 -25.48
N GLU A 70 -7.84 2.26 -25.88
CA GLU A 70 -9.06 2.63 -26.60
C GLU A 70 -10.28 1.91 -26.04
N ILE A 71 -11.44 2.56 -26.12
CA ILE A 71 -12.76 1.99 -25.82
C ILE A 71 -13.66 2.32 -27.01
N ASN A 72 -14.28 1.28 -27.60
CA ASN A 72 -15.17 1.40 -28.77
C ASN A 72 -14.55 2.12 -30.00
N GLY A 73 -13.23 2.04 -30.19
CA GLY A 73 -12.51 2.70 -31.30
C GLY A 73 -12.24 4.19 -31.11
N ALA A 74 -12.34 4.69 -29.87
CA ALA A 74 -11.90 6.02 -29.47
C ALA A 74 -10.91 5.93 -28.30
N PRO A 75 -9.97 6.88 -28.12
CA PRO A 75 -9.04 6.88 -26.99
C PRO A 75 -9.74 6.82 -25.63
N ALA A 76 -9.24 5.98 -24.74
CA ALA A 76 -9.80 5.80 -23.39
C ALA A 76 -9.62 7.08 -22.55
N LEU A 77 -10.69 7.51 -21.87
CA LEU A 77 -10.69 8.73 -21.05
C LEU A 77 -9.88 8.59 -19.74
N GLY A 78 -9.65 7.37 -19.28
CA GLY A 78 -8.80 7.03 -18.15
C GLY A 78 -7.68 6.06 -18.54
N PRO A 79 -6.61 5.95 -17.73
CA PRO A 79 -5.55 4.97 -17.97
C PRO A 79 -6.08 3.55 -17.85
N THR A 80 -5.42 2.60 -18.52
CA THR A 80 -5.62 1.17 -18.24
C THR A 80 -5.35 0.86 -16.78
N LEU A 81 -6.10 -0.08 -16.20
CA LEU A 81 -5.90 -0.59 -14.85
C LEU A 81 -5.00 -1.84 -14.82
N LYS A 82 -4.56 -2.31 -15.99
CA LYS A 82 -3.63 -3.45 -16.08
C LYS A 82 -2.25 -3.11 -15.53
N GLY A 83 -1.73 -3.98 -14.66
CA GLY A 83 -0.38 -3.86 -14.11
C GLY A 83 -0.14 -2.64 -13.21
N VAL A 84 -1.17 -1.83 -12.89
CA VAL A 84 -0.97 -0.56 -12.20
C VAL A 84 -0.54 -0.75 -10.75
N PHE A 85 -1.05 -1.75 -10.03
CA PHE A 85 -0.74 -1.91 -8.61
C PHE A 85 0.74 -2.25 -8.37
N GLY A 86 1.42 -1.43 -7.58
CA GLY A 86 2.87 -1.48 -7.34
C GLY A 86 3.72 -0.78 -8.41
N SER A 87 3.12 -0.24 -9.48
CA SER A 87 3.83 0.57 -10.48
C SER A 87 4.12 1.99 -9.97
N GLN A 88 5.02 2.69 -10.66
CA GLN A 88 5.24 4.12 -10.46
C GLN A 88 4.36 4.91 -11.44
N THR A 89 3.63 5.91 -10.95
CA THR A 89 2.85 6.86 -11.74
C THR A 89 3.27 8.29 -11.42
N THR A 90 3.16 9.21 -12.39
CA THR A 90 3.30 10.65 -12.13
C THR A 90 1.91 11.27 -12.09
N VAL A 91 1.64 12.04 -11.03
CA VAL A 91 0.41 12.81 -10.84
C VAL A 91 0.72 14.30 -10.75
N ILE A 92 -0.27 15.12 -11.09
CA ILE A 92 -0.29 16.56 -10.85
C ILE A 92 -1.16 16.78 -9.61
N ALA A 93 -0.56 17.32 -8.55
CA ALA A 93 -1.23 17.67 -7.30
C ALA A 93 -0.86 19.11 -6.93
N ASN A 94 -1.84 19.97 -6.66
CA ASN A 94 -1.65 21.41 -6.41
C ASN A 94 -0.78 22.12 -7.47
N GLY A 95 -0.86 21.68 -8.73
CA GLY A 95 -0.06 22.21 -9.85
C GLY A 95 1.40 21.72 -9.91
N GLN A 96 1.82 20.81 -9.04
CA GLN A 96 3.16 20.21 -9.05
C GLN A 96 3.13 18.76 -9.55
N GLU A 97 4.12 18.36 -10.34
CA GLU A 97 4.32 16.95 -10.72
C GLU A 97 4.98 16.18 -9.57
N ILE A 98 4.36 15.06 -9.18
CA ILE A 98 4.84 14.18 -8.11
C ILE A 98 4.78 12.74 -8.63
N THR A 99 5.89 12.00 -8.52
CA THR A 99 5.90 10.56 -8.80
C THR A 99 5.54 9.79 -7.53
N LYS A 100 4.58 8.87 -7.64
CA LYS A 100 4.07 8.02 -6.56
C LYS A 100 4.06 6.54 -6.95
N THR A 101 4.14 5.68 -5.95
CA THR A 101 3.77 4.27 -6.10
C THR A 101 2.26 4.14 -6.08
N VAL A 102 1.70 3.33 -6.99
CA VAL A 102 0.28 2.98 -7.01
C VAL A 102 0.05 1.87 -5.98
N ASP A 103 0.04 2.26 -4.71
CA ASP A 103 -0.31 1.39 -3.59
C ASP A 103 -1.84 1.40 -3.31
N GLU A 104 -2.25 0.72 -2.25
CA GLU A 104 -3.67 0.63 -1.88
C GLU A 104 -4.24 1.94 -1.32
N ALA A 105 -3.45 2.74 -0.59
CA ALA A 105 -3.89 4.04 -0.09
C ALA A 105 -4.05 5.05 -1.25
N TYR A 106 -3.14 5.00 -2.23
CA TYR A 106 -3.27 5.72 -3.50
C TYR A 106 -4.54 5.31 -4.25
N LEU A 107 -4.80 4.01 -4.45
CA LEU A 107 -6.01 3.56 -5.15
C LEU A 107 -7.30 4.00 -4.43
N ARG A 108 -7.37 3.86 -3.10
CA ARG A 108 -8.50 4.34 -2.29
C ARG A 108 -8.71 5.85 -2.47
N LYS A 109 -7.63 6.64 -2.45
CA LYS A 109 -7.70 8.09 -2.65
C LYS A 109 -8.12 8.45 -4.08
N SER A 110 -7.53 7.86 -5.12
CA SER A 110 -7.89 8.15 -6.51
C SER A 110 -9.32 7.78 -6.88
N ILE A 111 -9.97 6.86 -6.15
CA ILE A 111 -11.37 6.49 -6.37
C ILE A 111 -12.34 7.41 -5.59
N ASN A 112 -12.02 7.76 -4.34
CA ASN A 112 -12.88 8.59 -3.50
C ASN A 112 -12.69 10.11 -3.73
N GLU A 113 -11.46 10.53 -4.02
CA GLU A 113 -11.03 11.91 -4.26
C GLU A 113 -10.34 12.06 -5.64
N PRO A 114 -10.96 11.66 -6.77
CA PRO A 114 -10.30 11.59 -8.08
C PRO A 114 -9.74 12.93 -8.59
N MET A 115 -10.24 14.05 -8.08
CA MET A 115 -9.78 15.40 -8.43
C MET A 115 -8.60 15.91 -7.59
N ALA A 116 -8.19 15.20 -6.53
CA ALA A 116 -7.09 15.63 -5.66
C ALA A 116 -5.70 15.41 -6.28
N GLU A 117 -5.56 14.38 -7.13
CA GLU A 117 -4.28 13.96 -7.72
C GLU A 117 -4.51 13.43 -9.14
N ILE A 118 -4.37 14.30 -10.14
CA ILE A 118 -4.68 13.97 -11.54
C ILE A 118 -3.51 13.20 -12.15
N LYS A 119 -3.71 12.02 -12.74
CA LYS A 119 -2.63 11.34 -13.47
C LYS A 119 -2.13 12.22 -14.61
N LYS A 120 -0.80 12.40 -14.70
CA LYS A 120 -0.16 13.11 -15.82
C LYS A 120 -0.59 12.50 -17.17
N ASP A 121 -0.79 13.41 -18.13
CA ASP A 121 -1.29 13.21 -19.50
C ASP A 121 -2.79 12.81 -19.60
N PHE A 122 -3.53 12.80 -18.49
CA PHE A 122 -4.98 12.57 -18.47
C PHE A 122 -5.76 13.82 -18.04
N GLN A 123 -7.01 13.93 -18.50
CA GLN A 123 -7.89 15.05 -18.17
C GLN A 123 -8.58 14.85 -16.81
N PRO A 124 -8.87 15.92 -16.05
CA PRO A 124 -9.58 15.86 -14.77
C PRO A 124 -11.08 15.62 -14.96
N VAL A 125 -11.46 14.44 -15.46
CA VAL A 125 -12.85 14.07 -15.82
C VAL A 125 -13.44 12.90 -15.03
N MET A 126 -12.63 12.23 -14.20
CA MET A 126 -13.12 11.14 -13.33
C MET A 126 -13.98 11.72 -12.20
N ALA A 127 -15.29 11.51 -12.25
CA ALA A 127 -16.20 11.94 -11.20
C ALA A 127 -16.04 11.09 -9.92
N PRO A 128 -16.25 11.64 -8.71
CA PRO A 128 -16.39 10.84 -7.49
C PRO A 128 -17.60 9.91 -7.60
N LEU A 129 -17.39 8.62 -7.34
CA LEU A 129 -18.42 7.58 -7.46
C LEU A 129 -18.83 7.08 -6.06
N PRO A 130 -20.12 7.16 -5.67
CA PRO A 130 -20.56 6.68 -4.37
C PRO A 130 -20.50 5.14 -4.31
N MET A 131 -19.65 4.62 -3.42
CA MET A 131 -19.49 3.19 -3.18
C MET A 131 -19.50 2.88 -1.67
N THR A 132 -19.88 1.66 -1.30
CA THR A 132 -19.66 1.13 0.05
C THR A 132 -18.17 0.80 0.25
N ALA A 133 -17.76 0.61 1.51
CA ALA A 133 -16.41 0.13 1.81
C ALA A 133 -16.15 -1.25 1.18
N GLU A 134 -17.14 -2.14 1.22
CA GLU A 134 -17.10 -3.49 0.65
C GLU A 134 -16.95 -3.48 -0.87
N GLU A 135 -17.67 -2.60 -1.57
CA GLU A 135 -17.52 -2.37 -3.01
C GLU A 135 -16.10 -1.87 -3.35
N LEU A 136 -15.58 -0.90 -2.59
CA LEU A 136 -14.24 -0.35 -2.79
C LEU A 136 -13.14 -1.40 -2.53
N ASP A 137 -13.27 -2.19 -1.46
CA ASP A 137 -12.34 -3.26 -1.10
C ASP A 137 -12.29 -4.35 -2.17
N LEU A 138 -13.45 -4.73 -2.70
CA LEU A 138 -13.59 -5.73 -3.76
C LEU A 138 -12.97 -5.25 -5.10
N VAL A 139 -13.28 -4.01 -5.51
CA VAL A 139 -12.71 -3.41 -6.73
C VAL A 139 -11.19 -3.28 -6.63
N ILE A 140 -10.67 -2.79 -5.51
CA ILE A 140 -9.22 -2.65 -5.30
C ILE A 140 -8.54 -4.01 -5.23
N SER A 141 -9.14 -4.99 -4.56
CA SER A 141 -8.64 -6.37 -4.53
C SER A 141 -8.52 -6.95 -5.94
N TYR A 142 -9.49 -6.68 -6.82
CA TYR A 142 -9.41 -7.09 -8.22
C TYR A 142 -8.35 -6.33 -9.02
N VAL A 143 -8.25 -5.00 -8.90
CA VAL A 143 -7.17 -4.21 -9.55
C VAL A 143 -5.77 -4.70 -9.15
N LYS A 144 -5.58 -5.15 -7.90
CA LYS A 144 -4.33 -5.77 -7.42
C LYS A 144 -3.98 -7.08 -8.14
N THR A 145 -4.96 -7.79 -8.72
CA THR A 145 -4.72 -9.01 -9.51
C THR A 145 -4.30 -8.74 -10.96
N LEU A 146 -4.62 -7.58 -11.53
CA LEU A 146 -4.32 -7.25 -12.93
C LEU A 146 -2.80 -7.13 -13.14
N LYS A 147 -2.27 -7.84 -14.16
CA LYS A 147 -0.85 -7.88 -14.57
C LYS A 147 -0.73 -7.64 -16.07
#